data_AF-A0A2S0HXR6-F1
#
_entry.id   AF-A0A2S0HXR6-F1
#
_cell.length_a   1.000
_cell.length_b   1.000
_cell.length_c   1.000
_cell.angle_alpha   90.00
_cell.angle_beta   90.00
_cell.angle_gamma   90.00
#
_symmetry.space_group_name_H-M   'P 1'
#
loop_
_entity.id
_entity.type
_entity.pdbx_description
1 polymer ?
#
loop_
_entity_poly.entity_id
_entity_poly.type
_entity_poly.pdbx_seq_one_letter_code
_entity_poly.pdbx_strand_id
1 'polypeptide(L)'
;MFKKPYIHYCMLAFLIFFANSGVAQVYNTEIAAEIILDRNSEFVDITGSGYNKSQISRSLNYILNVYKSDDFGNVSNNEQNGRFVLQPGEKKRLSTTTINIDDGNKVIILLRIYDLENNLLGKDRIVLNDDSGDKKIVLKPQENTDVRTEFAKSDGVELRGIVLEDTKTKPGRDFYSQYYSGYLAANIDGPKIVTIKEVLAIANNTKIEVRIDEEVIMEFFIRPQNDYISGMVEIALRRTLAYFDDLEKQKDIVKQYK
;
A
#
# COMPACT_ATOMS: atom_id res chain seq x y z
N MET A 1 -42.29 -18.46 51.24
CA MET A 1 -41.39 -17.28 51.19
C MET A 1 -39.97 -17.74 51.49
N PHE A 2 -39.24 -18.24 50.49
CA PHE A 2 -37.81 -18.55 50.60
C PHE A 2 -37.14 -18.02 49.33
N LYS A 3 -36.57 -16.82 49.41
CA LYS A 3 -35.70 -16.28 48.36
C LYS A 3 -34.46 -17.19 48.33
N LYS A 4 -34.25 -17.97 47.28
CA LYS A 4 -33.04 -18.78 47.10
C LYS A 4 -31.89 -17.84 46.71
N PRO A 5 -30.95 -17.50 47.62
CA PRO A 5 -29.88 -16.56 47.33
C PRO A 5 -28.92 -17.09 46.24
N TYR A 6 -28.87 -18.40 46.07
CA TYR A 6 -28.02 -19.09 45.09
C TYR A 6 -28.33 -18.74 43.63
N ILE A 7 -29.58 -18.39 43.31
CA ILE A 7 -29.96 -18.00 41.94
C ILE A 7 -29.32 -16.67 41.55
N HIS A 8 -29.18 -15.75 42.50
CA HIS A 8 -28.56 -14.45 42.26
C HIS A 8 -27.03 -14.59 42.08
N TYR A 9 -26.39 -15.47 42.86
CA TYR A 9 -24.97 -15.77 42.69
C TYR A 9 -24.67 -16.51 41.38
N CYS A 10 -25.54 -17.44 40.94
CA CYS A 10 -25.42 -18.06 39.62
C CYS A 10 -25.63 -17.06 38.48
N MET A 11 -26.58 -16.12 38.62
CA MET A 11 -26.82 -15.07 37.63
C MET A 11 -25.66 -14.06 37.55
N LEU A 12 -25.04 -13.73 38.69
CA LEU A 12 -23.85 -12.86 38.75
C LEU A 12 -22.62 -13.54 38.13
N ALA A 13 -22.41 -14.84 38.39
CA ALA A 13 -21.32 -15.61 37.80
C ALA A 13 -21.46 -15.75 36.27
N PHE A 14 -22.70 -15.88 35.78
CA PHE A 14 -23.00 -15.90 34.35
C PHE A 14 -22.73 -14.54 33.67
N LEU A 15 -22.97 -13.43 34.38
CA LEU A 15 -22.72 -12.07 33.89
C LEU A 15 -21.22 -11.74 33.76
N ILE A 16 -20.37 -12.30 34.63
CA ILE A 16 -18.91 -12.13 34.56
C ILE A 16 -18.30 -12.91 33.37
N PHE A 17 -18.93 -14.01 32.94
CA PHE A 17 -18.49 -14.77 31.77
C PHE A 17 -18.75 -14.07 30.42
N PHE A 18 -19.76 -13.19 30.35
CA PHE A 18 -20.10 -12.45 29.12
C PHE A 18 -19.26 -11.18 28.89
N ALA A 19 -18.42 -10.76 29.84
CA ALA A 19 -17.63 -9.53 29.74
C ALA A 19 -16.33 -9.68 28.92
N ASN A 20 -16.02 -10.87 28.43
CA ASN A 20 -14.85 -11.08 27.56
C ASN A 20 -15.21 -10.76 26.10
N SER A 21 -15.43 -9.48 25.81
CA SER A 21 -15.42 -9.00 24.43
C SER A 21 -13.98 -9.09 23.91
N GLY A 22 -13.67 -10.17 23.21
CA GLY A 22 -12.38 -10.33 22.54
C GLY A 22 -12.19 -9.21 21.51
N VAL A 23 -11.19 -8.35 21.72
CA VAL A 23 -10.77 -7.39 20.70
C VAL A 23 -10.06 -8.19 19.61
N ALA A 24 -10.68 -8.28 18.43
CA ALA A 24 -10.00 -8.83 17.27
C ALA A 24 -8.85 -7.90 16.89
N GLN A 25 -7.60 -8.38 16.96
CA GLN A 25 -6.45 -7.61 16.53
C GLN A 25 -6.44 -7.54 14.99
N VAL A 26 -6.68 -6.35 14.44
CA VAL A 26 -6.66 -6.10 13.00
C VAL A 26 -5.24 -5.68 12.60
N TYR A 27 -4.61 -6.43 11.70
CA TYR A 27 -3.28 -6.15 11.15
C TYR A 27 -3.38 -5.29 9.87
N ASN A 28 -2.26 -4.70 9.42
CA ASN A 28 -2.16 -3.86 8.22
C ASN A 28 -2.97 -2.55 8.26
N THR A 29 -3.32 -2.08 9.46
CA THR A 29 -4.08 -0.85 9.69
C THR A 29 -3.21 0.39 9.59
N GLU A 30 -2.25 0.55 10.49
CA GLU A 30 -1.30 1.67 10.49
C GLU A 30 -0.06 1.37 9.63
N ILE A 31 0.43 0.13 9.70
CA ILE A 31 1.59 -0.34 8.94
C ILE A 31 1.16 -1.54 8.12
N ALA A 32 1.09 -1.38 6.80
CA ALA A 32 0.78 -2.46 5.88
C ALA A 32 2.07 -3.16 5.42
N ALA A 33 2.06 -4.48 5.41
CA ALA A 33 3.11 -5.29 4.80
C ALA A 33 2.63 -5.79 3.43
N GLU A 34 3.54 -5.87 2.47
CA GLU A 34 3.25 -6.33 1.11
C GLU A 34 4.46 -7.11 0.55
N ILE A 35 4.20 -8.26 -0.06
CA ILE A 35 5.19 -9.05 -0.78
C ILE A 35 5.07 -8.73 -2.27
N ILE A 36 6.16 -8.25 -2.85
CA ILE A 36 6.26 -7.97 -4.28
C ILE A 36 7.03 -9.12 -4.93
N LEU A 37 6.46 -9.69 -5.99
CA LEU A 37 7.07 -10.76 -6.77
C LEU A 37 7.39 -10.25 -8.17
N ASP A 38 8.62 -10.47 -8.60
CA ASP A 38 9.03 -10.30 -10.00
C ASP A 38 9.52 -11.66 -10.52
N ARG A 39 8.88 -12.18 -11.56
CA ARG A 39 9.09 -13.56 -12.04
C ARG A 39 9.64 -13.53 -13.46
N ASN A 40 10.78 -14.19 -13.64
CA ASN A 40 11.25 -14.62 -14.96
C ASN A 40 11.01 -16.14 -15.13
N SER A 41 11.48 -16.71 -16.24
CA SER A 41 11.19 -18.10 -16.61
C SER A 41 11.61 -19.14 -15.56
N GLU A 42 12.69 -18.90 -14.80
CA GLU A 42 13.30 -19.88 -13.90
C GLU A 42 13.47 -19.37 -12.46
N PHE A 43 13.48 -18.04 -12.27
CA PHE A 43 13.71 -17.39 -10.98
C PHE A 43 12.57 -16.45 -10.60
N VAL A 44 12.34 -16.33 -9.30
CA VAL A 44 11.44 -15.35 -8.70
C VAL A 44 12.22 -14.49 -7.72
N ASP A 45 12.20 -13.18 -7.97
CA ASP A 45 12.64 -12.16 -7.05
C ASP A 45 11.50 -11.84 -6.08
N ILE A 46 11.78 -12.02 -4.79
CA ILE A 46 10.84 -11.83 -3.70
C ILE A 46 11.31 -10.63 -2.90
N THR A 47 10.53 -9.55 -2.89
CA THR A 47 10.84 -8.36 -2.10
C THR A 47 9.76 -8.10 -1.07
N GLY A 48 10.17 -7.99 0.21
CA GLY A 48 9.28 -7.48 1.24
C GLY A 48 9.15 -5.95 1.16
N SER A 49 7.96 -5.42 1.41
CA SER A 49 7.69 -3.99 1.47
C SER A 49 6.83 -3.63 2.68
N GLY A 50 7.07 -2.43 3.23
CA GLY A 50 6.23 -1.83 4.27
C GLY A 50 5.68 -0.49 3.82
N TYR A 51 4.41 -0.20 4.14
CA TYR A 51 3.74 1.08 3.90
C TYR A 51 3.22 1.67 5.21
N ASN A 52 3.60 2.89 5.54
CA ASN A 52 3.13 3.60 6.72
C ASN A 52 1.92 4.47 6.38
N LYS A 53 0.73 3.98 6.75
CA LYS A 53 -0.55 4.69 6.60
C LYS A 53 -0.78 5.72 7.71
N SER A 54 0.06 5.73 8.74
CA SER A 54 -0.05 6.68 9.85
C SER A 54 0.64 8.01 9.53
N GLN A 55 0.30 9.05 10.31
CA GLN A 55 0.86 10.39 10.17
C GLN A 55 2.18 10.58 10.95
N ILE A 56 2.74 9.51 11.54
CA ILE A 56 3.95 9.58 12.36
C ILE A 56 5.00 8.59 11.89
N SER A 57 6.28 8.98 11.97
CA SER A 57 7.40 8.10 11.63
C SER A 57 7.51 6.97 12.67
N ARG A 58 7.74 5.75 12.21
CA ARG A 58 7.87 4.57 13.08
C ARG A 58 9.22 3.88 12.86
N SER A 59 9.87 3.47 13.95
CA SER A 59 10.99 2.51 13.90
C SER A 59 10.43 1.10 14.05
N LEU A 60 10.76 0.23 13.11
CA LEU A 60 10.13 -1.08 12.94
C LEU A 60 11.18 -2.15 12.69
N ASN A 61 10.78 -3.40 12.93
CA ASN A 61 11.54 -4.59 12.55
C ASN A 61 10.72 -5.41 11.56
N TYR A 62 11.37 -6.06 10.60
CA TYR A 62 10.70 -7.02 9.71
C TYR A 62 11.34 -8.38 9.76
N ILE A 63 10.56 -9.39 9.40
CA ILE A 63 11.00 -10.75 9.11
C ILE A 63 10.30 -11.20 7.82
N LEU A 64 11.10 -11.53 6.80
CA LEU A 64 10.68 -12.15 5.55
C LEU A 64 11.16 -13.60 5.55
N ASN A 65 10.23 -14.55 5.51
CA ASN A 65 10.52 -15.98 5.40
C ASN A 65 10.09 -16.49 4.03
N VAL A 66 10.93 -17.33 3.43
CA VAL A 66 10.64 -18.06 2.20
C VAL A 66 10.88 -19.55 2.47
N TYR A 67 9.79 -20.31 2.55
CA TYR A 67 9.82 -21.76 2.67
C TYR A 67 9.61 -22.36 1.29
N LYS A 68 10.52 -23.21 0.85
CA LYS A 68 10.41 -23.94 -0.41
C LYS A 68 10.50 -25.43 -0.12
N SER A 69 9.49 -26.17 -0.56
CA SER A 69 9.43 -27.63 -0.44
C SER A 69 9.22 -28.26 -1.82
N ASP A 70 9.88 -29.38 -2.08
CA ASP A 70 9.61 -30.19 -3.28
C ASP A 70 8.74 -31.43 -2.96
N ASP A 71 8.25 -32.08 -4.00
CA ASP A 71 7.46 -33.31 -3.91
C ASP A 71 8.24 -34.50 -3.31
N PHE A 72 9.57 -34.42 -3.30
CA PHE A 72 10.47 -35.44 -2.77
C PHE A 72 10.74 -35.26 -1.26
N GLY A 73 10.15 -34.23 -0.65
CA GLY A 73 10.24 -33.96 0.79
C GLY A 73 11.44 -33.11 1.22
N ASN A 74 12.22 -32.57 0.28
CA ASN A 74 13.26 -31.60 0.62
C ASN A 74 12.62 -30.25 0.96
N VAL A 75 13.07 -29.63 2.05
CA VAL A 75 12.60 -28.32 2.48
C VAL A 75 13.80 -27.40 2.67
N SER A 76 13.71 -26.20 2.10
CA SER A 76 14.63 -25.09 2.34
C SER A 76 13.87 -23.92 2.96
N ASN A 77 14.54 -23.19 3.85
CA ASN A 77 13.99 -22.01 4.52
C ASN A 77 15.01 -20.89 4.43
N ASN A 78 14.61 -19.75 3.89
CA ASN A 78 15.39 -18.52 3.88
C ASN A 78 14.68 -17.49 4.76
N GLU A 79 15.37 -16.99 5.78
CA GLU A 79 14.88 -15.91 6.65
C GLU A 79 15.76 -14.68 6.49
N GLN A 80 15.13 -13.55 6.19
CA GLN A 80 15.75 -12.23 6.14
C GLN A 80 15.06 -11.33 7.14
N ASN A 81 15.82 -10.64 7.98
CA ASN A 81 15.27 -9.73 8.98
C ASN A 81 16.10 -8.45 9.07
N GLY A 82 15.51 -7.40 9.62
CA GLY A 82 16.20 -6.14 9.78
C GLY A 82 15.37 -5.05 10.43
N ARG A 83 16.06 -4.03 10.94
CA ARG A 83 15.45 -2.82 11.50
C ARG A 83 15.40 -1.73 10.44
N PHE A 84 14.32 -0.97 10.41
CA PHE A 84 14.14 0.12 9.46
C PHE A 84 13.28 1.24 10.06
N VAL A 85 13.33 2.40 9.43
CA VAL A 85 12.45 3.53 9.74
C VAL A 85 11.55 3.78 8.54
N LEU A 86 10.27 3.99 8.83
CA LEU A 86 9.23 4.26 7.85
C LEU A 86 8.56 5.60 8.17
N GLN A 87 8.74 6.58 7.29
CA GLN A 87 8.17 7.93 7.40
C GLN A 87 6.65 7.91 7.11
N PRO A 88 5.90 8.95 7.51
CA PRO A 88 4.47 9.05 7.23
C PRO A 88 4.17 9.00 5.73
N GLY A 89 3.30 8.09 5.29
CA GLY A 89 2.98 7.88 3.89
C GLY A 89 4.10 7.23 3.07
N GLU A 90 5.22 6.81 3.67
CA GLU A 90 6.31 6.15 2.95
C GLU A 90 5.98 4.68 2.70
N LYS A 91 6.10 4.26 1.44
CA LYS A 91 6.24 2.85 1.06
C LYS A 91 7.72 2.55 0.81
N LYS A 92 8.26 1.56 1.49
CA LYS A 92 9.70 1.22 1.46
C LYS A 92 9.89 -0.25 1.10
N ARG A 93 10.87 -0.52 0.24
CA ARG A 93 11.37 -1.89 -0.02
C ARG A 93 12.32 -2.29 1.12
N LEU A 94 12.19 -3.53 1.58
CA LEU A 94 12.93 -4.10 2.70
C LEU A 94 14.04 -5.01 2.14
N SER A 95 14.05 -6.31 2.46
CA SER A 95 14.93 -7.28 1.83
C SER A 95 14.39 -7.75 0.48
N THR A 96 15.32 -8.16 -0.39
CA THR A 96 15.02 -8.90 -1.62
C THR A 96 15.79 -10.21 -1.60
N THR A 97 15.15 -11.30 -2.01
CA THR A 97 15.79 -12.60 -2.22
C THR A 97 15.32 -13.21 -3.53
N THR A 98 16.24 -13.80 -4.27
CA THR A 98 15.93 -14.53 -5.50
C THR A 98 15.93 -16.02 -5.19
N ILE A 99 14.93 -16.74 -5.70
CA ILE A 99 14.89 -18.21 -5.64
C ILE A 99 14.62 -18.78 -7.02
N ASN A 100 15.10 -19.99 -7.29
CA ASN A 100 14.63 -20.75 -8.44
C ASN A 100 13.24 -21.36 -8.12
N ILE A 101 12.34 -21.40 -9.10
CA ILE A 101 11.03 -22.05 -8.97
C ILE A 101 10.83 -23.03 -10.11
N ASP A 102 10.66 -24.30 -9.76
CA ASP A 102 10.23 -25.37 -10.66
C ASP A 102 8.76 -25.71 -10.41
N ASP A 103 8.06 -26.25 -11.41
CA ASP A 103 6.60 -26.53 -11.34
C ASP A 103 6.21 -27.52 -10.20
N GLY A 104 7.14 -28.38 -9.76
CA GLY A 104 6.95 -29.31 -8.63
C GLY A 104 7.39 -28.77 -7.27
N ASN A 105 7.59 -27.46 -7.11
CA ASN A 105 8.02 -26.85 -5.84
C ASN A 105 6.91 -26.00 -5.23
N LYS A 106 6.43 -26.35 -4.04
CA LYS A 106 5.57 -25.48 -3.24
C LYS A 106 6.40 -24.43 -2.52
N VAL A 107 6.04 -23.16 -2.68
CA VAL A 107 6.74 -22.04 -2.01
C VAL A 107 5.75 -21.26 -1.16
N ILE A 108 6.08 -21.03 0.11
CA ILE A 108 5.30 -20.20 1.04
C ILE A 108 6.18 -19.02 1.46
N ILE A 109 5.69 -17.81 1.22
CA ILE A 109 6.37 -16.57 1.54
C ILE A 109 5.58 -15.87 2.64
N LEU A 110 6.24 -15.47 3.72
CA LEU A 110 5.65 -14.74 4.83
C LEU A 110 6.43 -13.46 5.09
N LEU A 111 5.75 -12.32 5.13
CA LEU A 111 6.31 -11.06 5.61
C LEU A 111 5.60 -10.66 6.89
N ARG A 112 6.36 -10.27 7.91
CA ARG A 112 5.86 -9.81 9.21
C ARG A 112 6.60 -8.55 9.62
N ILE A 113 5.88 -7.51 10.02
CA ILE A 113 6.43 -6.23 10.45
C ILE A 113 5.96 -5.95 11.88
N TYR A 114 6.92 -5.63 12.73
CA TYR A 114 6.77 -5.43 14.16
C TYR A 114 7.22 -4.03 14.56
N ASP A 115 6.65 -3.52 15.66
CA ASP A 115 7.24 -2.38 16.37
C ASP A 115 8.44 -2.80 17.23
N LEU A 116 8.97 -1.86 18.01
CA LEU A 116 10.10 -2.09 18.92
C LEU A 116 9.72 -2.90 20.17
N GLU A 117 8.43 -3.01 20.47
CA GLU A 117 7.88 -3.79 21.58
C GLU A 117 7.52 -5.22 21.14
N ASN A 118 7.79 -5.58 19.88
CA ASN A 118 7.47 -6.84 19.22
C ASN A 118 5.96 -7.07 18.98
N ASN A 119 5.16 -6.02 18.95
CA ASN A 119 3.77 -6.13 18.52
C ASN A 119 3.73 -6.26 16.99
N LEU A 120 3.02 -7.28 16.49
CA LEU A 120 2.82 -7.47 15.06
C LEU A 120 1.85 -6.40 14.53
N LEU A 121 2.34 -5.55 13.63
CA LEU A 121 1.57 -4.46 13.03
C LEU A 121 1.10 -4.80 11.62
N GLY A 122 1.98 -5.40 10.81
CA GLY A 122 1.71 -5.73 9.41
C GLY A 122 2.11 -7.15 9.07
N LYS A 123 1.37 -7.80 8.18
CA LYS A 123 1.71 -9.12 7.66
C LYS A 123 1.19 -9.35 6.25
N ASP A 124 1.92 -10.16 5.48
CA ASP A 124 1.47 -10.64 4.17
C ASP A 124 1.93 -12.09 3.96
N ARG A 125 1.18 -12.84 3.14
CA ARG A 125 1.48 -14.24 2.81
C ARG A 125 1.12 -14.53 1.36
N ILE A 126 2.09 -15.05 0.61
CA ILE A 126 1.89 -15.57 -0.73
C ILE A 126 2.28 -17.06 -0.77
N VAL A 127 1.51 -17.86 -1.50
CA VAL A 127 1.84 -19.26 -1.80
C VAL A 127 1.94 -19.41 -3.30
N LEU A 128 2.99 -20.07 -3.77
CA LEU A 128 3.21 -20.38 -5.17
C LEU A 128 3.14 -21.90 -5.36
N ASN A 129 2.63 -22.31 -6.52
CA ASN A 129 2.38 -23.71 -6.91
C ASN A 129 1.54 -24.47 -5.86
N ASP A 130 0.41 -23.87 -5.48
CA ASP A 130 -0.60 -24.58 -4.70
C ASP A 130 -1.60 -25.25 -5.65
N ASP A 131 -1.75 -26.58 -5.54
CA ASP A 131 -2.82 -27.33 -6.20
C ASP A 131 -4.21 -26.98 -5.64
N SER A 132 -4.26 -26.20 -4.56
CA SER A 132 -5.47 -25.76 -3.88
C SER A 132 -5.83 -24.33 -4.27
N GLY A 133 -6.41 -24.13 -5.45
CA GLY A 133 -7.45 -23.12 -5.78
C GLY A 133 -7.30 -21.63 -5.43
N ASP A 134 -6.28 -21.14 -4.73
CA ASP A 134 -6.20 -19.77 -4.24
C ASP A 134 -5.22 -18.93 -5.06
N LYS A 135 -5.83 -18.05 -5.89
CA LYS A 135 -5.26 -16.92 -6.64
C LYS A 135 -4.08 -17.25 -7.57
N LYS A 136 -4.42 -17.71 -8.78
CA LYS A 136 -3.58 -17.48 -9.97
C LYS A 136 -3.47 -15.98 -10.24
N ILE A 137 -2.31 -15.38 -9.99
CA ILE A 137 -1.98 -14.05 -10.51
C ILE A 137 -1.46 -14.24 -11.94
N VAL A 138 -2.25 -13.80 -12.93
CA VAL A 138 -1.82 -13.64 -14.31
C VAL A 138 -1.08 -12.31 -14.40
N LEU A 139 0.25 -12.37 -14.51
CA LEU A 139 1.08 -11.22 -14.86
C LEU A 139 0.93 -10.96 -16.37
N LYS A 140 0.46 -9.77 -16.76
CA LYS A 140 0.59 -9.31 -18.14
C LYS A 140 1.95 -8.63 -18.32
N PRO A 141 2.72 -8.94 -19.38
CA PRO A 141 3.96 -8.26 -19.69
C PRO A 141 3.71 -6.79 -20.05
N GLN A 142 4.59 -5.91 -19.60
CA GLN A 142 4.57 -4.49 -19.88
C GLN A 142 5.17 -4.26 -21.28
N GLU A 143 4.35 -3.91 -22.27
CA GLU A 143 4.83 -3.30 -23.51
C GLU A 143 4.72 -1.78 -23.44
N ASN A 144 5.79 -1.13 -23.85
CA ASN A 144 5.91 0.31 -24.02
C ASN A 144 5.00 0.79 -25.16
N THR A 145 4.13 1.77 -24.92
CA THR A 145 3.74 2.71 -25.99
C THR A 145 3.32 4.04 -25.39
N ASP A 146 4.03 5.10 -25.80
CA ASP A 146 3.51 6.46 -25.81
C ASP A 146 2.15 6.52 -26.53
N VAL A 147 1.27 7.44 -26.14
CA VAL A 147 0.56 8.37 -27.05
C VAL A 147 -0.59 9.06 -26.31
N ARG A 148 -0.71 10.34 -26.66
CA ARG A 148 -1.61 11.35 -26.14
C ARG A 148 -3.06 11.10 -26.59
N THR A 149 -3.97 11.43 -25.68
CA THR A 149 -5.36 11.93 -25.87
C THR A 149 -6.48 10.99 -26.34
N GLU A 150 -7.58 11.15 -25.58
CA GLU A 150 -9.01 10.96 -25.88
C GLU A 150 -9.72 9.65 -25.49
N PHE A 151 -10.84 9.89 -24.81
CA PHE A 151 -11.63 9.02 -23.96
C PHE A 151 -12.66 8.21 -24.75
N ALA A 152 -12.87 6.95 -24.38
CA ALA A 152 -14.20 6.33 -24.42
C ALA A 152 -14.26 5.07 -23.54
N LYS A 153 -15.29 5.00 -22.70
CA LYS A 153 -15.66 3.84 -21.88
C LYS A 153 -15.79 2.59 -22.74
N SER A 154 -14.99 1.56 -22.46
CA SER A 154 -15.20 0.21 -22.97
C SER A 154 -14.51 -0.80 -22.05
N ASP A 155 -15.35 -1.62 -21.43
CA ASP A 155 -15.07 -2.98 -20.94
C ASP A 155 -14.07 -3.17 -19.79
N GLY A 156 -14.59 -3.18 -18.55
CA GLY A 156 -14.08 -3.93 -17.40
C GLY A 156 -12.67 -3.61 -16.84
N VAL A 157 -11.87 -2.80 -17.53
CA VAL A 157 -10.55 -2.37 -17.10
C VAL A 157 -10.69 -1.06 -16.35
N GLU A 158 -10.61 -1.12 -15.03
CA GLU A 158 -10.49 0.08 -14.20
C GLU A 158 -9.11 0.69 -14.45
N LEU A 159 -9.08 1.88 -15.04
CA LEU A 159 -7.86 2.67 -15.22
C LEU A 159 -7.39 3.17 -13.85
N ARG A 160 -6.19 2.77 -13.44
CA ARG A 160 -5.59 3.12 -12.15
C ARG A 160 -4.18 3.68 -12.33
N GLY A 161 -3.70 4.41 -11.32
CA GLY A 161 -2.32 4.90 -11.26
C GLY A 161 -1.96 5.99 -12.29
N ILE A 162 -2.96 6.66 -12.88
CA ILE A 162 -2.75 7.65 -13.93
C ILE A 162 -2.47 9.04 -13.34
N VAL A 163 -1.39 9.67 -13.80
CA VAL A 163 -1.07 11.07 -13.53
C VAL A 163 -1.00 11.84 -14.84
N LEU A 164 -1.77 12.93 -14.96
CA LEU A 164 -1.83 13.80 -16.14
C LEU A 164 -1.06 15.10 -15.90
N GLU A 165 -0.33 15.55 -16.91
CA GLU A 165 0.35 16.84 -16.94
C GLU A 165 -0.48 17.91 -17.69
N ASP A 166 -0.81 19.00 -17.01
CA ASP A 166 -1.32 20.24 -17.61
C ASP A 166 -0.51 21.43 -17.10
N THR A 167 0.81 21.41 -17.39
CA THR A 167 1.74 22.48 -17.00
C THR A 167 2.28 23.23 -18.23
N LYS A 168 2.66 24.50 -18.03
CA LYS A 168 3.05 25.43 -19.10
C LYS A 168 4.47 25.94 -18.91
N THR A 169 4.88 26.20 -17.67
CA THR A 169 6.19 26.77 -17.36
C THR A 169 7.21 25.69 -17.01
N LYS A 170 8.50 26.04 -17.04
CA LYS A 170 9.56 25.11 -16.62
C LYS A 170 9.43 24.68 -15.15
N PRO A 171 9.25 25.59 -14.16
CA PRO A 171 9.01 25.17 -12.79
C PRO A 171 7.81 24.23 -12.64
N GLY A 172 6.71 24.48 -13.37
CA GLY A 172 5.55 23.58 -13.38
C GLY A 172 5.88 22.18 -13.87
N ARG A 173 6.61 22.06 -14.99
CA ARG A 173 7.11 20.77 -15.51
C ARG A 173 8.07 20.07 -14.56
N ASP A 174 8.94 20.83 -13.91
CA ASP A 174 9.90 20.29 -12.93
C ASP A 174 9.14 19.71 -11.72
N PHE A 175 8.11 20.41 -11.23
CA PHE A 175 7.22 19.89 -10.20
C PHE A 175 6.50 18.62 -10.65
N TYR A 176 5.88 18.62 -11.84
CA TYR A 176 5.21 17.43 -12.38
C TYR A 176 6.17 16.23 -12.48
N SER A 177 7.37 16.45 -13.01
CA SER A 177 8.35 15.37 -13.22
C SER A 177 8.81 14.75 -11.90
N GLN A 178 9.07 15.60 -10.88
CA GLN A 178 9.42 15.12 -9.54
C GLN A 178 8.24 14.43 -8.85
N TYR A 179 7.04 15.00 -8.97
CA TYR A 179 5.82 14.41 -8.44
C TYR A 179 5.54 13.04 -9.06
N TYR A 180 5.57 12.92 -10.39
CA TYR A 180 5.35 11.67 -11.10
C TYR A 180 6.38 10.61 -10.73
N SER A 181 7.65 10.99 -10.66
CA SER A 181 8.73 10.10 -10.21
C SER A 181 8.49 9.60 -8.78
N GLY A 182 8.09 10.49 -7.87
CA GLY A 182 7.74 10.13 -6.49
C GLY A 182 6.48 9.27 -6.39
N TYR A 183 5.48 9.53 -7.24
CA TYR A 183 4.24 8.76 -7.34
C TYR A 183 4.52 7.31 -7.74
N LEU A 184 5.38 7.11 -8.76
CA LEU A 184 5.84 5.79 -9.19
C LEU A 184 6.71 5.11 -8.12
N ALA A 185 7.65 5.84 -7.52
CA ALA A 185 8.53 5.29 -6.47
C ALA A 185 7.75 4.82 -5.25
N ALA A 186 6.69 5.54 -4.88
CA ALA A 186 5.77 5.15 -3.82
C ALA A 186 4.78 4.04 -4.23
N ASN A 187 4.82 3.57 -5.48
CA ASN A 187 3.89 2.59 -6.07
C ASN A 187 2.43 2.97 -5.82
N ILE A 188 2.09 4.25 -6.00
CA ILE A 188 0.72 4.72 -5.85
C ILE A 188 -0.09 4.21 -7.04
N ASP A 189 -1.15 3.44 -6.77
CA ASP A 189 -2.05 2.89 -7.79
C ASP A 189 -3.50 3.32 -7.52
N GLY A 190 -3.71 4.64 -7.51
CA GLY A 190 -5.00 5.23 -7.15
C GLY A 190 -6.11 4.89 -8.16
N PRO A 191 -7.37 4.71 -7.71
CA PRO A 191 -8.50 4.38 -8.58
C PRO A 191 -9.04 5.56 -9.40
N LYS A 192 -8.43 6.75 -9.27
CA LYS A 192 -8.83 7.99 -9.93
C LYS A 192 -7.62 8.68 -10.54
N ILE A 193 -7.87 9.53 -11.53
CA ILE A 193 -6.82 10.23 -12.26
C ILE A 193 -6.33 11.41 -11.42
N VAL A 194 -5.02 11.49 -11.21
CA VAL A 194 -4.38 12.68 -10.65
C VAL A 194 -4.03 13.62 -11.79
N THR A 195 -4.33 14.92 -11.67
CA THR A 195 -3.94 15.93 -12.66
C THR A 195 -3.13 17.03 -12.00
N ILE A 196 -1.95 17.33 -12.55
CA ILE A 196 -1.12 18.46 -12.14
C ILE A 196 -1.39 19.61 -13.10
N LYS A 197 -2.16 20.61 -12.64
CA LYS A 197 -2.61 21.72 -13.47
C LYS A 197 -1.93 23.03 -13.09
N GLU A 198 -1.45 23.77 -14.08
CA GLU A 198 -0.87 25.10 -13.89
C GLU A 198 -1.80 26.20 -14.38
N VAL A 199 -2.17 27.10 -13.47
CA VAL A 199 -2.98 28.28 -13.74
C VAL A 199 -2.07 29.51 -13.71
N LEU A 200 -2.05 30.26 -14.81
CA LEU A 200 -1.31 31.53 -14.87
C LEU A 200 -1.96 32.54 -13.92
N ALA A 201 -1.14 33.18 -13.08
CA ALA A 201 -1.56 34.22 -12.15
C ALA A 201 -1.00 35.59 -12.59
N ILE A 202 -1.38 36.63 -11.87
CA ILE A 202 -0.94 38.01 -12.13
C ILE A 202 0.55 38.15 -11.78
N ALA A 203 1.26 39.02 -12.50
CA ALA A 203 2.67 39.38 -12.28
C ALA A 203 3.67 38.22 -12.45
N ASN A 204 3.56 37.47 -13.56
CA ASN A 204 4.46 36.37 -13.96
C ASN A 204 4.55 35.21 -12.95
N ASN A 205 3.64 35.15 -11.97
CA ASN A 205 3.51 34.01 -11.09
C ASN A 205 2.54 33.00 -11.68
N THR A 206 2.69 31.74 -11.29
CA THR A 206 1.75 30.67 -11.66
C THR A 206 1.40 29.85 -10.42
N LYS A 207 0.19 29.32 -10.42
CA LYS A 207 -0.35 28.48 -9.35
C LYS A 207 -0.44 27.05 -9.87
N ILE A 208 0.07 26.10 -9.10
CA ILE A 208 -0.14 24.67 -9.33
C ILE A 208 -1.35 24.22 -8.53
N GLU A 209 -2.24 23.47 -9.17
CA GLU A 209 -3.35 22.74 -8.60
C GLU A 209 -3.09 21.25 -8.77
N VAL A 210 -3.01 20.51 -7.66
CA VAL A 210 -3.00 19.04 -7.65
C VAL A 210 -4.44 18.59 -7.51
N ARG A 211 -4.96 17.92 -8.54
CA ARG A 211 -6.35 17.51 -8.66
C ARG A 211 -6.48 16.00 -8.67
N ILE A 212 -7.56 15.48 -8.08
CA ILE A 212 -7.98 14.10 -8.26
C ILE A 212 -9.39 14.13 -8.83
N ASP A 213 -9.54 13.69 -10.08
CA ASP A 213 -10.67 14.00 -10.95
C ASP A 213 -10.97 15.52 -10.98
N GLU A 214 -12.09 15.96 -10.41
CA GLU A 214 -12.51 17.37 -10.38
C GLU A 214 -12.13 18.10 -9.08
N GLU A 215 -11.64 17.37 -8.07
CA GLU A 215 -11.38 17.92 -6.74
C GLU A 215 -9.94 18.42 -6.60
N VAL A 216 -9.77 19.66 -6.14
CA VAL A 216 -8.45 20.23 -5.85
C VAL A 216 -8.05 19.85 -4.42
N ILE A 217 -7.08 18.95 -4.28
CA ILE A 217 -6.58 18.50 -2.97
C ILE A 217 -5.46 19.40 -2.43
N MET A 218 -4.81 20.15 -3.31
CA MET A 218 -3.74 21.08 -2.96
C MET A 218 -3.58 22.15 -4.04
N GLU A 219 -3.31 23.37 -3.61
CA GLU A 219 -2.90 24.45 -4.51
C GLU A 219 -1.82 25.33 -3.87
N PHE A 220 -0.93 25.86 -4.69
CA PHE A 220 0.15 26.75 -4.23
C PHE A 220 0.76 27.55 -5.40
N PHE A 221 1.41 28.69 -5.09
CA PHE A 221 2.22 29.43 -6.06
C PHE A 221 3.59 28.79 -6.21
N ILE A 222 3.98 28.43 -7.43
CA ILE A 222 5.25 27.77 -7.65
C ILE A 222 6.42 28.76 -7.59
N ARG A 223 7.56 28.30 -7.11
CA ARG A 223 8.82 29.04 -7.10
C ARG A 223 9.91 28.21 -7.76
N PRO A 224 10.83 28.82 -8.54
CA PRO A 224 11.84 28.07 -9.30
C PRO A 224 12.91 27.36 -8.45
N GLN A 225 13.01 27.67 -7.15
CA GLN A 225 14.03 27.05 -6.29
C GLN A 225 13.74 25.55 -6.13
N ASN A 226 14.72 24.70 -6.43
CA ASN A 226 14.54 23.25 -6.40
C ASN A 226 14.09 22.73 -5.03
N ASP A 227 14.67 23.22 -3.93
CA ASP A 227 14.30 22.78 -2.58
C ASP A 227 12.84 23.09 -2.25
N TYR A 228 12.32 24.21 -2.77
CA TYR A 228 10.91 24.56 -2.63
C TYR A 228 10.02 23.62 -3.42
N ILE A 229 10.40 23.30 -4.67
CA ILE A 229 9.68 22.35 -5.52
C ILE A 229 9.65 20.97 -4.85
N SER A 230 10.79 20.45 -4.42
CA SER A 230 10.91 19.16 -3.73
C SER A 230 10.03 19.09 -2.47
N GLY A 231 10.04 20.15 -1.65
CA GLY A 231 9.20 20.23 -0.46
C GLY A 231 7.70 20.23 -0.79
N MET A 232 7.30 20.92 -1.87
CA MET A 232 5.92 20.90 -2.34
C MET A 232 5.52 19.54 -2.91
N VAL A 233 6.44 18.83 -3.58
CA VAL A 233 6.21 17.47 -4.07
C VAL A 233 5.93 16.51 -2.92
N GLU A 234 6.72 16.57 -1.85
CA GLU A 234 6.52 15.72 -0.67
C GLU A 234 5.12 15.93 -0.05
N ILE A 235 4.70 17.19 0.10
CA ILE A 235 3.37 17.54 0.63
C ILE A 235 2.27 17.05 -0.32
N ALA A 236 2.43 17.24 -1.63
CA ALA A 236 1.46 16.83 -2.63
C ALA A 236 1.27 15.30 -2.65
N LEU A 237 2.36 14.53 -2.59
CA LEU A 237 2.31 13.06 -2.53
C LEU A 237 1.59 12.59 -1.26
N ARG A 238 1.92 13.18 -0.11
CA ARG A 238 1.25 12.83 1.17
C ARG A 238 -0.26 13.09 1.11
N ARG A 239 -0.68 14.23 0.55
CA ARG A 239 -2.11 14.55 0.37
C ARG A 239 -2.82 13.61 -0.60
N THR A 240 -2.12 13.21 -1.66
CA THR A 240 -2.63 12.25 -2.66
C THR A 240 -2.87 10.88 -2.03
N LEU A 241 -1.90 10.38 -1.26
CA LEU A 241 -2.01 9.12 -0.52
C LEU A 241 -3.17 9.16 0.48
N ALA A 242 -3.24 10.21 1.29
CA ALA A 242 -4.32 10.37 2.27
C ALA A 242 -5.70 10.36 1.61
N TYR A 243 -5.83 11.03 0.46
CA TYR A 243 -7.08 11.05 -0.30
C TYR A 243 -7.49 9.65 -0.79
N PHE A 244 -6.55 8.88 -1.34
CA PHE A 244 -6.84 7.51 -1.79
C PHE A 244 -7.15 6.56 -0.64
N ASP A 245 -6.43 6.66 0.48
CA ASP A 245 -6.71 5.88 1.68
C ASP A 245 -8.13 6.15 2.21
N ASP A 246 -8.59 7.40 2.17
CA ASP A 246 -9.95 7.75 2.61
C ASP A 246 -11.03 7.25 1.63
N LEU A 247 -10.75 7.22 0.32
CA LEU A 247 -11.64 6.61 -0.66
C LEU A 247 -11.78 5.09 -0.47
N GLU A 248 -10.70 4.40 -0.13
CA GLU A 248 -10.75 2.96 0.17
C GLU A 248 -11.60 2.66 1.40
N LYS A 249 -11.41 3.42 2.49
CA LYS A 249 -12.22 3.27 3.72
C LYS A 249 -13.70 3.47 3.44
N GLN A 250 -14.07 4.47 2.62
CA GLN A 250 -15.47 4.71 2.26
C GLN A 250 -16.07 3.53 1.49
N LYS A 251 -15.31 2.89 0.58
CA LYS A 251 -15.76 1.69 -0.14
C LYS A 251 -16.00 0.51 0.81
N ASP A 252 -15.14 0.31 1.80
CA ASP A 252 -15.26 -0.79 2.75
C ASP A 252 -16.47 -0.64 3.68
N ILE A 253 -16.74 0.59 4.14
CA ILE A 253 -17.95 0.91 4.91
C ILE A 253 -19.20 0.54 4.11
N VAL A 254 -19.28 0.96 2.84
CA VAL A 254 -20.46 0.68 1.98
C VAL A 254 -20.65 -0.81 1.70
N LYS A 255 -19.57 -1.61 1.64
CA LYS A 255 -19.64 -3.07 1.48
C LYS A 255 -20.15 -3.79 2.72
N GLN A 256 -19.89 -3.28 3.93
CA GLN A 256 -20.37 -3.91 5.18
C GLN A 256 -21.88 -3.75 5.41
N TYR A 257 -22.53 -2.80 4.74
CA TYR A 257 -23.97 -2.55 4.85
C TYR A 257 -24.82 -3.19 3.72
N LYS A 258 -24.19 -3.92 2.78
CA LYS A 258 -24.88 -4.68 1.73
C LYS A 258 -24.78 -6.17 1.99
#